data_AF-A0A847NX09-F1
#
_entry.id   AF-A0A847NX09-F1
#
_cell.length_a   1.000
_cell.length_b   1.000
_cell.length_c   1.000
_cell.angle_alpha   90.00
_cell.angle_beta   90.00
_cell.angle_gamma   90.00
#
_symmetry.space_group_name_H-M   'P 1'
#
loop_
_entity.id
_entity.type
_entity.pdbx_description
1 polymer ?
#
loop_
_entity_poly.entity_id
_entity_poly.type
_entity_poly.pdbx_seq_one_letter_code
_entity_poly.pdbx_strand_id
1 'polypeptide(L)'
;MKIILPILTALIVGIVSFYLFQKKISEQNLDYKIQKLRIAEKTVQQNLDQLFDKISRQLNAFAETVAGDKIFALRVLAENDRSSTDVTELASRFILPMDFSVLEITDSKFNILSSGHFVANAGNSVTEKEKLTSEPTCFDDNIMGQQRLTLQSRIRFTISEIPFFVLGGVEVNEKILRSLTPNSDVSVLLKRGNKYCGKSDISSISEVNNNRIIINDKEYWAAELKLPYIGTDEVPSLIIYME
;
A
#
# COMPACT_ATOMS: atom_id res chain seq x y z
N MET A 1 64.34 -26.20 -23.46
CA MET A 1 62.98 -26.78 -23.39
C MET A 1 62.50 -27.15 -21.97
N LYS A 2 63.36 -27.65 -21.05
CA LYS A 2 62.91 -28.13 -19.72
C LYS A 2 62.33 -27.06 -18.77
N ILE A 3 62.68 -25.78 -18.95
CA ILE A 3 62.23 -24.67 -18.06
C ILE A 3 61.00 -23.94 -18.62
N ILE A 4 60.81 -23.94 -19.94
CA ILE A 4 59.72 -23.21 -20.60
C ILE A 4 58.37 -23.87 -20.32
N LEU A 5 58.33 -25.21 -20.35
CA LEU A 5 57.10 -25.97 -20.09
C LEU A 5 56.51 -25.70 -18.69
N PRO A 6 57.26 -25.83 -17.57
CA PRO A 6 56.71 -25.56 -16.24
C PRO A 6 56.30 -24.10 -16.02
N ILE A 7 56.99 -23.14 -16.66
CA ILE A 7 56.60 -21.72 -16.62
C ILE A 7 55.26 -21.52 -17.35
N LEU A 8 55.09 -22.11 -18.53
CA LEU A 8 53.85 -22.04 -19.30
C LEU A 8 52.69 -22.72 -18.53
N THR A 9 52.95 -23.87 -17.90
CA THR A 9 51.95 -24.57 -17.09
C THR A 9 51.54 -23.75 -15.86
N ALA A 10 52.50 -23.14 -15.15
CA ALA A 10 52.21 -22.28 -14.01
C ALA A 10 51.39 -21.04 -14.41
N LEU A 11 51.67 -20.45 -15.59
CA LEU A 11 50.90 -19.33 -16.13
C LEU A 11 49.46 -19.73 -16.43
N ILE A 12 49.24 -20.86 -17.11
CA ILE A 12 47.90 -21.36 -17.45
C ILE A 12 47.12 -21.67 -16.18
N VAL A 13 47.72 -22.37 -15.21
CA VAL A 13 47.09 -22.68 -13.92
C VAL A 13 46.74 -21.39 -13.17
N GLY A 14 47.64 -20.40 -13.14
CA GLY A 14 47.38 -19.10 -12.52
C GLY A 14 46.19 -18.36 -13.15
N ILE A 15 46.11 -18.33 -14.49
CA ILE A 15 44.98 -17.71 -15.21
C ILE A 15 43.66 -18.44 -14.91
N VAL A 16 43.66 -19.78 -14.96
CA VAL A 16 42.47 -20.60 -14.69
C VAL A 16 42.02 -20.42 -13.23
N SER A 17 42.94 -20.46 -12.27
CA SER A 17 42.63 -20.23 -10.86
C SER A 17 42.10 -18.82 -10.60
N PHE A 18 42.68 -17.80 -11.24
CA PHE A 18 42.19 -16.43 -11.13
C PHE A 18 40.78 -16.29 -11.73
N TYR A 19 40.52 -16.88 -12.90
CA TYR A 19 39.20 -16.87 -13.52
C TYR A 19 38.15 -17.57 -12.65
N LEU A 20 38.46 -18.75 -12.08
CA LEU A 20 37.58 -19.46 -11.17
C LEU A 20 37.31 -18.67 -9.88
N PHE A 21 38.32 -17.98 -9.35
CA PHE A 21 38.18 -17.13 -8.18
C PHE A 21 37.27 -15.91 -8.46
N GLN A 22 37.48 -15.24 -9.59
CA GLN A 22 36.62 -14.14 -10.04
C GLN A 22 35.17 -14.60 -10.26
N LYS A 23 34.98 -15.76 -10.90
CA LYS A 23 33.65 -16.37 -11.08
C LYS A 23 32.97 -16.63 -9.75
N LYS A 24 33.68 -17.23 -8.78
CA LYS A 24 33.14 -17.52 -7.44
C LYS A 24 32.77 -16.24 -6.68
N ILE A 25 33.59 -15.18 -6.74
CA ILE A 25 33.24 -13.89 -6.13
C ILE A 25 32.01 -13.28 -6.79
N SER A 26 31.92 -13.34 -8.11
CA SER A 26 30.75 -12.84 -8.86
C SER A 26 29.47 -13.56 -8.46
N GLU A 27 29.51 -14.90 -8.38
CA GLU A 27 28.39 -15.72 -7.92
C GLU A 27 28.00 -15.42 -6.47
N GLN A 28 28.97 -15.27 -5.56
CA GLN A 28 28.69 -14.90 -4.16
C GLN A 28 28.07 -13.50 -4.04
N ASN A 29 28.54 -12.54 -4.84
CA ASN A 29 27.96 -11.19 -4.86
C ASN A 29 26.52 -11.20 -5.42
N LEU A 30 26.26 -12.04 -6.42
CA LEU A 30 24.93 -12.24 -7.00
C LEU A 30 23.96 -12.77 -5.94
N ASP A 31 24.34 -13.86 -5.26
CA ASP A 31 23.54 -14.49 -4.22
C ASP A 31 23.27 -13.52 -3.07
N TYR A 32 24.27 -12.75 -2.65
CA TYR A 32 24.12 -11.73 -1.62
C TYR A 32 23.10 -10.65 -2.00
N LYS A 33 23.15 -10.14 -3.25
CA LYS A 33 22.18 -9.13 -3.72
C LYS A 33 20.76 -9.70 -3.79
N ILE A 34 20.60 -10.94 -4.26
CA ILE A 34 19.29 -11.61 -4.30
C ILE A 34 18.74 -11.82 -2.88
N GLN A 35 19.58 -12.25 -1.93
CA GLN A 35 19.18 -12.39 -0.53
C GLN A 35 18.75 -11.05 0.09
N LYS A 36 19.52 -9.97 -0.15
CA LYS A 36 19.14 -8.64 0.29
C LYS A 36 17.80 -8.19 -0.28
N LEU A 37 17.57 -8.40 -1.57
CA LEU A 37 16.30 -8.05 -2.21
C LEU A 37 15.13 -8.82 -1.58
N ARG A 38 15.28 -10.13 -1.33
CA ARG A 38 14.25 -10.94 -0.65
C ARG A 38 13.96 -10.47 0.77
N ILE A 39 14.99 -10.05 1.50
CA ILE A 39 14.82 -9.48 2.84
C ILE A 39 14.05 -8.15 2.74
N ALA A 40 14.43 -7.28 1.80
CA ALA A 40 13.74 -6.02 1.57
C ALA A 40 12.26 -6.24 1.21
N GLU A 41 11.97 -7.16 0.29
CA GLU A 41 10.62 -7.56 -0.09
C GLU A 41 9.81 -8.02 1.12
N LYS A 42 10.37 -8.93 1.93
CA LYS A 42 9.73 -9.41 3.15
C LYS A 42 9.48 -8.30 4.16
N THR A 43 10.40 -7.36 4.33
CA THR A 43 10.22 -6.23 5.25
C THR A 43 9.17 -5.26 4.74
N VAL A 44 9.11 -4.97 3.43
CA VAL A 44 8.04 -4.15 2.85
C VAL A 44 6.68 -4.82 3.06
N GLN A 45 6.57 -6.15 2.83
CA GLN A 45 5.35 -6.89 3.10
C GLN A 45 4.96 -6.78 4.59
N GLN A 46 5.90 -6.97 5.51
CA GLN A 46 5.63 -6.84 6.95
C GLN A 46 5.16 -5.44 7.34
N ASN A 47 5.76 -4.38 6.76
CA ASN A 47 5.34 -3.01 7.00
C ASN A 47 3.93 -2.74 6.44
N LEU A 48 3.60 -3.34 5.28
CA LEU A 48 2.27 -3.29 4.69
C LEU A 48 1.23 -3.99 5.57
N ASP A 49 1.54 -5.18 6.06
CA ASP A 49 0.67 -5.94 6.99
C ASP A 49 0.43 -5.15 8.29
N GLN A 50 1.47 -4.50 8.83
CA GLN A 50 1.32 -3.62 10.00
C GLN A 50 0.42 -2.40 9.71
N LEU A 51 0.51 -1.83 8.51
CA LEU A 51 -0.39 -0.77 8.07
C LEU A 51 -1.82 -1.28 7.97
N PHE A 52 -2.03 -2.50 7.45
CA PHE A 52 -3.34 -3.12 7.36
C PHE A 52 -3.96 -3.29 8.76
N ASP A 53 -3.19 -3.87 9.68
CA ASP A 53 -3.60 -4.04 11.07
C ASP A 53 -3.90 -2.70 11.77
N LYS A 54 -3.13 -1.65 11.47
CA LYS A 54 -3.38 -0.31 12.00
C LYS A 54 -4.73 0.22 11.51
N ILE A 55 -4.98 0.19 10.20
CA ILE A 55 -6.25 0.67 9.61
C ILE A 55 -7.43 -0.09 10.20
N SER A 56 -7.39 -1.42 10.21
CA SER A 56 -8.49 -2.23 10.73
C SER A 56 -8.73 -2.02 12.21
N ARG A 57 -7.68 -1.89 13.05
CA ARG A 57 -7.87 -1.61 14.48
C ARG A 57 -8.48 -0.23 14.73
N GLN A 58 -7.98 0.79 14.06
CA GLN A 58 -8.52 2.14 14.19
C GLN A 58 -9.98 2.20 13.73
N LEU A 59 -10.30 1.58 12.59
CA LEU A 59 -11.65 1.57 12.04
C LEU A 59 -12.64 0.78 12.91
N ASN A 60 -12.22 -0.34 13.49
CA ASN A 60 -13.02 -1.08 14.48
C ASN A 60 -13.31 -0.23 15.73
N ALA A 61 -12.30 0.42 16.30
CA ALA A 61 -12.49 1.29 17.47
C ALA A 61 -13.44 2.47 17.17
N PHE A 62 -13.37 3.01 15.96
CA PHE A 62 -14.32 4.03 15.50
C PHE A 62 -15.74 3.45 15.37
N ALA A 63 -15.90 2.26 14.79
CA ALA A 63 -17.20 1.58 14.70
C ALA A 63 -17.85 1.37 16.08
N GLU A 64 -17.07 0.93 17.06
CA GLU A 64 -17.53 0.78 18.45
C GLU A 64 -17.93 2.12 19.08
N THR A 65 -17.17 3.18 18.81
CA THR A 65 -17.47 4.54 19.28
C THR A 65 -18.80 5.03 18.71
N VAL A 66 -19.03 4.86 17.40
CA VAL A 66 -20.29 5.25 16.74
C VAL A 66 -21.45 4.40 17.26
N ALA A 67 -21.27 3.08 17.43
CA ALA A 67 -22.31 2.19 17.94
C ALA A 67 -22.74 2.55 19.38
N GLY A 68 -21.80 3.06 20.19
CA GLY A 68 -22.06 3.52 21.56
C GLY A 68 -22.61 4.95 21.67
N ASP A 69 -22.66 5.72 20.58
CA ASP A 69 -23.13 7.10 20.59
C ASP A 69 -24.66 7.18 20.64
N LYS A 70 -25.17 7.52 21.82
CA LYS A 70 -26.61 7.64 22.09
C LYS A 70 -27.27 8.76 21.28
N ILE A 71 -26.55 9.86 21.02
CA ILE A 71 -27.09 11.00 20.28
C ILE A 71 -27.21 10.60 18.81
N PHE A 72 -26.16 10.01 18.24
CA PHE A 72 -26.19 9.47 16.89
C PHE A 72 -27.35 8.48 16.70
N ALA A 73 -27.49 7.51 17.62
CA ALA A 73 -28.57 6.53 17.59
C ALA A 73 -29.97 7.17 17.67
N LEU A 74 -30.16 8.13 18.57
CA LEU A 74 -31.42 8.87 18.73
C LEU A 74 -31.81 9.60 17.44
N ARG A 75 -30.86 10.37 16.87
CA ARG A 75 -31.07 11.14 15.63
C ARG A 75 -31.41 10.23 14.45
N VAL A 76 -30.63 9.17 14.24
CA VAL A 76 -30.78 8.30 13.06
C VAL A 76 -32.01 7.41 13.15
N LEU A 77 -32.32 6.85 14.32
CA LEU A 77 -33.35 5.80 14.46
C LEU A 77 -34.69 6.31 14.99
N ALA A 78 -34.69 7.18 16.00
CA ALA A 78 -35.92 7.60 16.66
C ALA A 78 -36.50 8.86 16.03
N GLU A 79 -35.66 9.84 15.74
CA GLU A 79 -36.07 11.12 15.16
C GLU A 79 -36.06 11.09 13.62
N ASN A 80 -35.34 10.11 13.04
CA ASN A 80 -35.09 10.01 11.60
C ASN A 80 -34.49 11.31 11.00
N ASP A 81 -33.76 12.07 11.82
CA ASP A 81 -33.05 13.28 11.44
C ASP A 81 -31.58 12.98 11.11
N ARG A 82 -31.39 12.39 9.92
CA ARG A 82 -30.08 12.06 9.36
C ARG A 82 -29.29 13.30 8.92
N SER A 83 -29.95 14.46 8.81
CA SER A 83 -29.33 15.73 8.44
C SER A 83 -28.74 16.51 9.61
N SER A 84 -29.03 16.09 10.85
CA SER A 84 -28.49 16.72 12.04
C SER A 84 -26.95 16.76 12.03
N THR A 85 -26.38 17.83 12.60
CA THR A 85 -24.93 18.00 12.71
C THR A 85 -24.30 16.91 13.57
N ASP A 86 -25.03 16.39 14.57
CA ASP A 86 -24.63 15.27 15.41
C ASP A 86 -24.37 13.99 14.59
N VAL A 87 -25.05 13.82 13.45
CA VAL A 87 -24.86 12.70 12.53
C VAL A 87 -23.83 13.05 11.47
N THR A 88 -24.04 14.14 10.74
CA THR A 88 -23.29 14.45 9.52
C THR A 88 -21.82 14.80 9.79
N GLU A 89 -21.50 15.40 10.94
CA GLU A 89 -20.12 15.80 11.31
C GLU A 89 -19.38 14.75 12.15
N LEU A 90 -19.98 13.61 12.49
CA LEU A 90 -19.36 12.67 13.41
C LEU A 90 -17.99 12.18 12.90
N ALA A 91 -17.89 11.76 11.64
CA ALA A 91 -16.64 11.29 11.04
C ALA A 91 -15.56 12.39 10.94
N SER A 92 -15.94 13.67 10.78
CA SER A 92 -14.96 14.76 10.62
C SER A 92 -14.16 15.01 11.89
N ARG A 93 -14.72 14.66 13.05
CA ARG A 93 -14.06 14.76 14.36
C ARG A 93 -12.95 13.72 14.53
N PHE A 94 -12.98 12.62 13.78
CA PHE A 94 -12.07 11.48 13.95
C PHE A 94 -11.07 11.30 12.81
N ILE A 95 -11.36 11.82 11.61
CA ILE A 95 -10.52 11.58 10.43
C ILE A 95 -9.05 12.02 10.63
N LEU A 96 -8.84 13.22 11.20
CA LEU A 96 -7.49 13.74 11.46
C LEU A 96 -6.77 12.99 12.60
N PRO A 97 -7.36 12.77 13.78
CA PRO A 97 -6.75 11.94 14.83
C PRO A 97 -6.36 10.53 14.38
N MET A 98 -7.09 9.95 13.42
CA MET A 98 -6.82 8.62 12.90
C MET A 98 -5.73 8.60 11.81
N ASP A 99 -5.29 9.77 11.30
CA ASP A 99 -4.42 9.92 10.12
C ASP A 99 -5.01 9.24 8.88
N PHE A 100 -6.34 9.33 8.72
CA PHE A 100 -7.07 8.78 7.59
C PHE A 100 -7.28 9.81 6.49
N SER A 101 -7.34 9.34 5.25
CA SER A 101 -7.68 10.13 4.06
C SER A 101 -9.11 9.91 3.60
N VAL A 102 -9.77 8.88 4.12
CA VAL A 102 -11.19 8.58 3.91
C VAL A 102 -11.74 8.06 5.23
N LEU A 103 -12.88 8.62 5.66
CA LEU A 103 -13.65 8.10 6.78
C LEU A 103 -15.12 8.44 6.55
N GLU A 104 -15.96 7.42 6.48
CA GLU A 104 -17.39 7.53 6.20
C GLU A 104 -18.18 6.59 7.10
N ILE A 105 -19.39 7.02 7.49
CA ILE A 105 -20.40 6.18 8.13
C ILE A 105 -21.53 6.03 7.12
N THR A 106 -21.97 4.80 6.84
CA THR A 106 -23.07 4.53 5.91
C THR A 106 -24.17 3.70 6.56
N ASP A 107 -25.37 3.82 6.01
CA ASP A 107 -26.44 2.85 6.28
C ASP A 107 -26.24 1.53 5.52
N SER A 108 -27.18 0.61 5.69
CA SER A 108 -27.16 -0.71 5.06
C SER A 108 -27.25 -0.70 3.53
N LYS A 109 -27.65 0.43 2.94
CA LYS A 109 -27.76 0.63 1.50
C LYS A 109 -26.57 1.44 0.94
N PHE A 110 -25.53 1.65 1.74
CA PHE A 110 -24.35 2.46 1.38
C PHE A 110 -24.67 3.93 1.11
N ASN A 111 -25.73 4.47 1.72
CA ASN A 111 -25.91 5.93 1.77
C ASN A 111 -25.06 6.51 2.88
N ILE A 112 -24.28 7.53 2.58
CA ILE A 112 -23.43 8.23 3.53
C ILE A 112 -24.31 8.96 4.55
N LEU A 113 -24.09 8.66 5.83
CA LEU A 113 -24.66 9.39 6.97
C LEU A 113 -23.69 10.47 7.44
N SER A 114 -22.39 10.18 7.42
CA SER A 114 -21.34 11.10 7.82
C SER A 114 -20.10 10.89 6.95
N SER A 115 -19.39 11.97 6.62
CA SER A 115 -18.13 11.93 5.89
C SER A 115 -17.11 12.86 6.53
N GLY A 116 -15.88 12.38 6.67
CA GLY A 116 -14.83 13.10 7.38
C GLY A 116 -14.31 14.33 6.65
N HIS A 117 -14.22 14.28 5.31
CA HIS A 117 -13.72 15.40 4.51
C HIS A 117 -14.84 16.32 3.99
N PHE A 118 -16.04 15.79 3.74
CA PHE A 118 -17.13 16.54 3.13
C PHE A 118 -18.46 16.21 3.79
N VAL A 119 -18.85 17.01 4.79
CA VAL A 119 -20.16 16.91 5.44
C VAL A 119 -21.30 16.94 4.41
N ALA A 120 -21.13 17.70 3.32
CA ALA A 120 -22.06 17.78 2.20
C ALA A 120 -22.29 16.47 1.43
N ASN A 121 -21.44 15.45 1.61
CA ASN A 121 -21.63 14.13 1.01
C ASN A 121 -22.70 13.29 1.71
N ALA A 122 -23.20 13.72 2.88
CA ALA A 122 -24.31 13.04 3.53
C ALA A 122 -25.53 12.95 2.59
N GLY A 123 -26.07 11.74 2.43
CA GLY A 123 -27.15 11.41 1.50
C GLY A 123 -26.68 10.86 0.15
N ASN A 124 -25.40 11.00 -0.21
CA ASN A 124 -24.86 10.38 -1.42
C ASN A 124 -24.69 8.87 -1.24
N SER A 125 -24.82 8.11 -2.33
CA SER A 125 -24.65 6.66 -2.37
C SER A 125 -23.23 6.29 -2.80
N VAL A 126 -22.61 5.33 -2.11
CA VAL A 126 -21.27 4.77 -2.39
C VAL A 126 -21.31 3.24 -2.53
N THR A 127 -22.26 2.74 -3.32
CA THR A 127 -22.50 1.29 -3.49
C THR A 127 -21.30 0.53 -4.05
N GLU A 128 -20.43 1.18 -4.80
CA GLU A 128 -19.18 0.62 -5.28
C GLU A 128 -18.25 0.15 -4.14
N LYS A 129 -18.36 0.78 -2.96
CA LYS A 129 -17.62 0.44 -1.74
C LYS A 129 -18.20 -0.77 -1.01
N GLU A 130 -19.33 -1.34 -1.45
CA GLU A 130 -19.90 -2.57 -0.89
C GLU A 130 -18.97 -3.78 -1.01
N LYS A 131 -18.09 -3.77 -2.02
CA LYS A 131 -17.11 -4.83 -2.25
C LYS A 131 -15.96 -4.82 -1.23
N LEU A 132 -15.77 -3.72 -0.49
CA LEU A 132 -14.75 -3.65 0.55
C LEU A 132 -15.04 -4.66 1.65
N THR A 133 -14.00 -5.25 2.21
CA THR A 133 -14.08 -6.21 3.33
C THR A 133 -13.46 -5.58 4.57
N SER A 134 -13.43 -6.32 5.67
CA SER A 134 -12.69 -5.91 6.88
C SER A 134 -11.17 -5.89 6.67
N GLU A 135 -10.67 -6.52 5.61
CA GLU A 135 -9.27 -6.51 5.24
C GLU A 135 -8.97 -5.31 4.31
N PRO A 136 -7.99 -4.46 4.65
CA PRO A 136 -7.67 -3.29 3.84
C PRO A 136 -7.28 -3.68 2.42
N THR A 137 -7.95 -3.08 1.45
CA THR A 137 -7.81 -3.37 0.02
C THR A 137 -7.67 -2.07 -0.77
N CYS A 138 -6.89 -2.09 -1.84
CA CYS A 138 -6.77 -0.92 -2.70
C CYS A 138 -8.08 -0.65 -3.44
N PHE A 139 -8.48 0.61 -3.45
CA PHE A 139 -9.69 1.09 -4.08
C PHE A 139 -9.44 2.49 -4.65
N ASP A 140 -9.97 2.76 -5.84
CA ASP A 140 -9.91 4.09 -6.44
C ASP A 140 -11.05 4.95 -5.92
N ASP A 141 -10.70 5.95 -5.13
CA ASP A 141 -11.66 6.83 -4.48
C ASP A 141 -11.49 8.27 -4.91
N ASN A 142 -12.60 9.01 -4.88
CA ASN A 142 -12.60 10.44 -5.13
C ASN A 142 -12.32 11.19 -3.82
N ILE A 143 -11.05 11.52 -3.59
CA ILE A 143 -10.63 12.37 -2.48
C ILE A 143 -10.56 13.81 -2.99
N MET A 144 -11.43 14.67 -2.47
CA MET A 144 -11.45 16.11 -2.75
C MET A 144 -11.53 16.48 -4.25
N GLY A 145 -12.31 15.73 -5.02
CA GLY A 145 -12.49 15.96 -6.46
C GLY A 145 -11.42 15.29 -7.34
N GLN A 146 -10.51 14.52 -6.75
CA GLN A 146 -9.44 13.84 -7.47
C GLN A 146 -9.51 12.33 -7.25
N GLN A 147 -9.42 11.57 -8.34
CA GLN A 147 -9.32 10.11 -8.27
C GLN A 147 -7.94 9.71 -7.74
N ARG A 148 -7.93 9.04 -6.59
CA ARG A 148 -6.73 8.65 -5.85
C ARG A 148 -6.81 7.17 -5.48
N LEU A 149 -5.67 6.49 -5.54
CA LEU A 149 -5.58 5.14 -5.01
C LEU A 149 -5.54 5.21 -3.48
N THR A 150 -6.44 4.48 -2.85
CA THR A 150 -6.57 4.42 -1.40
C THR A 150 -6.49 2.98 -0.95
N LEU A 151 -6.09 2.76 0.29
CA LEU A 151 -6.14 1.47 0.96
C LEU A 151 -7.23 1.54 2.02
N GLN A 152 -8.36 0.89 1.78
CA GLN A 152 -9.58 1.03 2.59
C GLN A 152 -10.10 -0.29 3.12
N SER A 153 -10.77 -0.22 4.27
CA SER A 153 -11.50 -1.32 4.87
C SER A 153 -12.94 -0.89 5.18
N ARG A 154 -13.81 -1.89 5.35
CA ARG A 154 -15.20 -1.77 5.79
C ARG A 154 -15.42 -2.59 7.04
N ILE A 155 -15.88 -1.94 8.11
CA ILE A 155 -16.32 -2.61 9.33
C ILE A 155 -17.84 -2.45 9.47
N ARG A 156 -18.52 -3.57 9.70
CA ARG A 156 -19.95 -3.59 10.02
C ARG A 156 -20.14 -3.38 11.52
N PHE A 157 -21.12 -2.55 11.88
CA PHE A 157 -21.62 -2.43 13.25
C PHE A 157 -23.14 -2.43 13.25
N THR A 158 -23.75 -2.50 14.44
CA THR A 158 -25.20 -2.49 14.60
C THR A 158 -25.63 -1.48 15.66
N ILE A 159 -26.76 -0.83 15.42
CA ILE A 159 -27.49 -0.05 16.42
C ILE A 159 -28.92 -0.59 16.44
N SER A 160 -29.36 -1.12 17.59
CA SER A 160 -30.70 -1.74 17.73
C SER A 160 -31.00 -2.75 16.62
N GLU A 161 -30.06 -3.68 16.38
CA GLU A 161 -30.14 -4.74 15.33
C GLU A 161 -30.09 -4.26 13.87
N ILE A 162 -30.12 -2.95 13.62
CA ILE A 162 -30.02 -2.38 12.27
C ILE A 162 -28.53 -2.29 11.88
N PRO A 163 -28.14 -2.83 10.71
CA PRO A 163 -26.75 -2.81 10.27
C PRO A 163 -26.35 -1.46 9.67
N PHE A 164 -25.15 -1.03 10.04
CA PHE A 164 -24.46 0.14 9.52
C PHE A 164 -23.02 -0.25 9.18
N PHE A 165 -22.33 0.61 8.45
CA PHE A 165 -20.93 0.39 8.11
C PHE A 165 -20.11 1.64 8.38
N VAL A 166 -18.88 1.44 8.81
CA VAL A 166 -17.83 2.45 8.71
C VAL A 166 -16.86 2.03 7.61
N LEU A 167 -16.51 3.00 6.77
CA LEU A 167 -15.56 2.85 5.68
C LEU A 167 -14.40 3.79 5.97
N GLY A 168 -13.17 3.32 5.87
CA GLY A 168 -12.04 4.20 6.13
C GLY A 168 -10.71 3.63 5.70
N GLY A 169 -9.73 4.53 5.54
CA GLY A 169 -8.43 4.18 5.01
C GLY A 169 -7.54 5.37 4.72
N VAL A 170 -6.42 5.09 4.04
CA VAL A 170 -5.36 6.06 3.74
C VAL A 170 -5.13 6.16 2.24
N GLU A 171 -4.77 7.35 1.76
CA GLU A 171 -4.28 7.53 0.39
C GLU A 171 -2.90 6.87 0.24
N VAL A 172 -2.70 6.11 -0.84
CA VAL A 172 -1.38 5.54 -1.18
C VAL A 172 -0.54 6.63 -1.84
N ASN A 173 0.05 7.50 -1.02
CA ASN A 173 0.91 8.62 -1.44
C ASN A 173 2.37 8.43 -1.01
N GLU A 174 3.23 9.41 -1.30
CA GLU A 174 4.66 9.33 -0.95
C GLU A 174 4.92 9.13 0.55
N LYS A 175 4.10 9.70 1.45
CA LYS A 175 4.24 9.52 2.89
C LYS A 175 4.05 8.04 3.26
N ILE A 176 3.02 7.40 2.69
CA ILE A 176 2.78 5.97 2.90
C ILE A 176 3.92 5.14 2.29
N LEU A 177 4.34 5.41 1.04
CA LEU A 177 5.42 4.65 0.39
C LEU A 177 6.75 4.74 1.17
N ARG A 178 7.08 5.92 1.72
CA ARG A 178 8.24 6.09 2.60
C ARG A 178 8.11 5.31 3.90
N SER A 179 6.90 5.22 4.47
CA SER A 179 6.67 4.41 5.68
C SER A 179 6.84 2.91 5.46
N LEU A 180 6.70 2.44 4.21
CA LEU A 180 6.94 1.05 3.84
C LEU A 180 8.42 0.75 3.59
N THR A 181 9.24 1.78 3.37
CA THR A 181 10.65 1.66 2.98
C THR A 181 11.52 1.15 4.15
N PRO A 182 12.22 0.00 4.01
CA PRO A 182 12.96 -0.62 5.12
C PRO A 182 14.17 0.19 5.62
N ASN A 183 14.93 0.80 4.71
CA ASN A 183 16.15 1.55 4.98
C ASN A 183 16.52 2.45 3.79
N SER A 184 17.61 3.21 3.90
CA SER A 184 18.07 4.15 2.86
C SER A 184 18.50 3.51 1.54
N ASP A 185 18.85 2.22 1.55
CA ASP A 185 19.40 1.52 0.38
C ASP A 185 18.29 0.86 -0.46
N VAL A 186 17.04 0.96 -0.01
CA VAL A 186 15.87 0.39 -0.67
C VAL A 186 14.91 1.53 -0.98
N SER A 187 14.33 1.49 -2.17
CA SER A 187 13.29 2.41 -2.59
C SER A 187 12.02 1.64 -2.97
N VAL A 188 10.86 2.20 -2.62
CA VAL A 188 9.54 1.63 -2.91
C VAL A 188 8.76 2.60 -3.79
N LEU A 189 8.26 2.09 -4.93
CA LEU A 189 7.44 2.85 -5.88
C LEU A 189 6.09 2.16 -6.05
N LEU A 190 5.03 2.95 -6.18
CA LEU A 190 3.74 2.46 -6.64
C LEU A 190 3.72 2.45 -8.16
N LYS A 191 3.43 1.30 -8.77
CA LYS A 191 3.12 1.15 -10.19
C LYS A 191 1.60 1.03 -10.36
N ARG A 192 1.06 1.78 -11.32
CA ARG A 192 -0.34 1.68 -11.77
C ARG A 192 -0.40 1.89 -13.28
N GLY A 193 -0.53 0.81 -14.04
CA GLY A 193 -0.35 0.85 -15.49
C GLY A 193 1.01 1.44 -15.85
N ASN A 194 0.98 2.49 -16.68
CA ASN A 194 2.18 3.22 -17.11
C ASN A 194 2.59 4.36 -16.16
N LYS A 195 1.90 4.54 -15.04
CA LYS A 195 2.19 5.59 -14.06
C LYS A 195 2.94 5.04 -12.87
N TYR A 196 3.87 5.83 -12.36
CA TYR A 196 4.72 5.49 -11.22
C TYR A 196 4.67 6.64 -10.19
N CYS A 197 4.60 6.30 -8.91
CA CYS A 197 4.59 7.26 -7.80
C CYS A 197 5.59 6.83 -6.73
N GLY A 198 6.23 7.78 -6.04
CA GLY A 198 7.16 7.50 -4.94
C GLY A 198 8.53 8.18 -5.05
N LYS A 199 8.93 8.63 -6.25
CA LYS A 199 10.14 9.43 -6.47
C LYS A 199 9.90 10.40 -7.63
N SER A 200 10.26 11.68 -7.45
CA SER A 200 9.96 12.77 -8.39
C SER A 200 10.76 12.72 -9.70
N ASP A 201 11.86 11.95 -9.74
CA ASP A 201 12.87 12.09 -10.78
C ASP A 201 12.88 10.92 -11.79
N ILE A 202 11.78 10.17 -11.94
CA ILE A 202 11.69 9.04 -12.86
C ILE A 202 11.17 9.50 -14.22
N SER A 203 12.05 9.48 -15.24
CA SER A 203 11.71 9.77 -16.64
C SER A 203 11.41 8.51 -17.46
N SER A 204 12.07 7.39 -17.15
CA SER A 204 11.86 6.10 -17.82
C SER A 204 11.99 4.95 -16.82
N ILE A 205 11.20 3.91 -17.02
CA ILE A 205 11.20 2.71 -16.19
C ILE A 205 10.75 1.48 -17.00
N SER A 206 11.49 0.38 -16.88
CA SER A 206 11.11 -0.90 -17.49
C SER A 206 10.20 -1.72 -16.57
N GLU A 207 9.66 -2.81 -17.09
CA GLU A 207 9.08 -3.85 -16.24
C GLU A 207 10.16 -4.57 -15.41
N VAL A 208 9.75 -5.17 -14.29
CA VAL A 208 10.61 -6.04 -13.50
C VAL A 208 10.75 -7.39 -14.21
N ASN A 209 11.97 -7.76 -14.57
CA ASN A 209 12.26 -9.04 -15.22
C ASN A 209 13.52 -9.66 -14.60
N ASN A 210 13.47 -10.94 -14.23
CA ASN A 210 14.58 -11.66 -13.60
C ASN A 210 15.21 -10.92 -12.41
N ASN A 211 14.36 -10.34 -11.54
CA ASN A 211 14.75 -9.51 -10.39
C ASN A 211 15.50 -8.21 -10.76
N ARG A 212 15.32 -7.71 -11.98
CA ARG A 212 15.97 -6.50 -12.48
C ARG A 212 14.95 -5.50 -13.00
N ILE A 213 15.28 -4.23 -12.86
CA ILE A 213 14.52 -3.12 -13.43
C ILE A 213 15.49 -2.08 -13.97
N ILE A 214 15.14 -1.41 -15.06
CA ILE A 214 15.88 -0.26 -15.58
C ILE A 214 15.10 0.99 -15.21
N ILE A 215 15.72 1.93 -14.51
CA ILE A 215 15.15 3.25 -14.18
C ILE A 215 16.13 4.32 -14.67
N ASN A 216 15.68 5.23 -15.52
CA ASN A 216 16.52 6.26 -16.15
C ASN A 216 17.82 5.68 -16.71
N ASP A 217 17.70 4.62 -17.52
CA ASP A 217 18.81 3.90 -18.18
C ASP A 217 19.84 3.24 -17.24
N LYS A 218 19.52 3.11 -15.94
CA LYS A 218 20.33 2.39 -14.95
C LYS A 218 19.63 1.12 -14.50
N GLU A 219 20.36 0.01 -14.45
CA GLU A 219 19.84 -1.28 -13.99
C GLU A 219 19.96 -1.42 -12.47
N TYR A 220 18.85 -1.78 -11.81
CA TYR A 220 18.75 -2.03 -10.39
C TYR A 220 18.24 -3.45 -10.12
N TRP A 221 18.49 -3.96 -8.92
CA TRP A 221 17.82 -5.16 -8.43
C TRP A 221 16.44 -4.79 -7.92
N ALA A 222 15.40 -5.49 -8.36
CA ALA A 222 14.03 -5.18 -8.00
C ALA A 222 13.11 -6.39 -7.89
N ALA A 223 12.10 -6.26 -7.05
CA ALA A 223 10.99 -7.18 -6.89
C ALA A 223 9.66 -6.42 -7.06
N GLU A 224 8.60 -7.13 -7.39
CA GLU A 224 7.26 -6.57 -7.56
C GLU A 224 6.29 -7.28 -6.62
N LEU A 225 5.62 -6.50 -5.77
CA LEU A 225 4.61 -6.98 -4.84
C LEU A 225 3.23 -6.46 -5.27
N LYS A 226 2.32 -7.36 -5.64
CA LYS A 226 0.96 -6.98 -6.03
C LYS A 226 0.14 -6.60 -4.81
N LEU A 227 -0.60 -5.49 -4.92
CA LEU A 227 -1.52 -5.06 -3.87
C LEU A 227 -2.90 -5.69 -4.09
N PRO A 228 -3.64 -6.01 -3.02
CA PRO A 228 -5.04 -6.41 -3.13
C PRO A 228 -5.81 -5.22 -3.72
N TYR A 229 -6.66 -5.45 -4.72
CA TYR A 229 -7.33 -4.35 -5.44
C TYR A 229 -8.76 -4.69 -5.83
N ILE A 230 -9.66 -3.72 -5.64
CA ILE A 230 -11.04 -3.75 -6.09
C ILE A 230 -11.21 -2.65 -7.13
N GLY A 231 -11.35 -3.07 -8.39
CA GLY A 231 -11.60 -2.18 -9.51
C GLY A 231 -11.51 -2.92 -10.84
N THR A 232 -11.64 -2.18 -11.94
CA THR A 232 -11.54 -2.71 -13.31
C THR A 232 -10.23 -2.37 -13.98
N ASP A 233 -9.45 -1.46 -13.39
CA ASP A 233 -8.15 -1.05 -13.92
C ASP A 233 -7.08 -2.10 -13.65
N GLU A 234 -5.87 -1.85 -14.16
CA GLU A 234 -4.70 -2.68 -13.85
C GLU A 234 -4.40 -2.71 -12.35
N VAL A 235 -4.12 -3.92 -11.85
CA VAL A 235 -3.83 -4.16 -10.43
C VAL A 235 -2.59 -3.37 -10.02
N PRO A 236 -2.68 -2.47 -9.03
CA PRO A 236 -1.55 -1.73 -8.54
C PRO A 236 -0.53 -2.66 -7.88
N SER A 237 0.75 -2.31 -8.00
CA SER A 237 1.84 -3.06 -7.40
C SER A 237 2.90 -2.12 -6.81
N LEU A 238 3.63 -2.63 -5.84
CA LEU A 238 4.80 -1.98 -5.27
C LEU A 238 6.05 -2.55 -5.94
N ILE A 239 6.84 -1.69 -6.56
CA ILE A 239 8.19 -2.00 -7.02
C ILE A 239 9.15 -1.69 -5.89
N ILE A 240 9.93 -2.69 -5.49
CA ILE A 240 10.91 -2.60 -4.42
C ILE A 240 12.27 -2.77 -5.08
N TYR A 241 13.12 -1.76 -5.04
CA TYR A 241 14.44 -1.84 -5.68
C TYR A 241 15.56 -1.37 -4.76
N MET A 242 16.76 -1.94 -4.94
CA MET A 242 17.96 -1.55 -4.20
C MET A 242 18.73 -0.49 -4.99
N GLU A 243 19.05 0.65 -4.35
CA GLU A 243 19.82 1.75 -4.95
C GLU A 243 21.31 1.43 -5.12
#